data_AF-A0A7C3YDA2-F1
#
_entry.id   AF-A0A7C3YDA2-F1
#
_cell.length_a   1.000
_cell.length_b   1.000
_cell.length_c   1.000
_cell.angle_alpha   90.00
_cell.angle_beta   90.00
_cell.angle_gamma   90.00
#
_symmetry.space_group_name_H-M   'P 1'
#
loop_
_entity.id
_entity.type
_entity.pdbx_description
1 polymer ?
#
loop_
_entity_poly.entity_id
_entity_poly.type
_entity_poly.pdbx_seq_one_letter_code
_entity_poly.pdbx_strand_id
1 'polypeptide(L)'
;MDEQLLKIKTMITRWYETYKNLERCESTIYMFVDLINRLVEPYLTELYRTKSISSEDYLEMMAYCEELIQKLKKEFGLQDIELIREHIIGC
;
A
#
# COMPACT_ATOMS: atom_id res chain seq x y z
N MET A 1 -17.65 7.73 -4.45
CA MET A 1 -16.53 7.23 -3.62
C MET A 1 -16.89 7.52 -2.18
N ASP A 2 -17.09 6.48 -1.37
CA ASP A 2 -17.43 6.61 0.04
C ASP A 2 -16.40 7.46 0.79
N GLU A 3 -16.88 8.29 1.73
CA GLU A 3 -16.03 9.19 2.53
C GLU A 3 -14.91 8.43 3.26
N GLN A 4 -15.17 7.18 3.66
CA GLN A 4 -14.18 6.30 4.27
C GLN A 4 -13.06 5.90 3.30
N LEU A 5 -13.40 5.48 2.07
CA LEU A 5 -12.42 5.12 1.06
C LEU A 5 -11.54 6.31 0.69
N LEU A 6 -12.13 7.50 0.59
CA LEU A 6 -11.37 8.72 0.35
C LEU A 6 -10.37 9.04 1.47
N LYS A 7 -10.76 8.82 2.73
CA LYS A 7 -9.86 8.99 3.90
C LYS A 7 -8.69 8.01 3.85
N ILE A 8 -8.96 6.73 3.56
CA ILE A 8 -7.92 5.70 3.41
C ILE A 8 -6.97 6.10 2.27
N LYS A 9 -7.51 6.46 1.11
CA LYS A 9 -6.71 6.87 -0.06
C LYS A 9 -5.80 8.04 0.28
N THR A 10 -6.34 9.07 0.92
CA THR A 10 -5.56 10.25 1.37
C THR A 10 -4.45 9.87 2.35
N MET A 11 -4.72 8.97 3.30
CA MET A 11 -3.73 8.48 4.25
C MET A 11 -2.58 7.74 3.55
N ILE A 12 -2.90 6.84 2.62
CA ILE A 12 -1.90 6.11 1.83
C ILE A 12 -1.06 7.07 1.00
N THR A 13 -1.69 8.07 0.35
CA THR A 13 -0.95 9.10 -0.41
C THR A 13 0.04 9.85 0.48
N ARG A 14 -0.36 10.23 1.70
CA ARG A 14 0.53 10.92 2.65
C ARG A 14 1.70 10.06 3.08
N TRP A 15 1.46 8.77 3.30
CA TRP A 15 2.55 7.82 3.57
C TRP A 15 3.49 7.73 2.37
N TYR A 16 2.97 7.52 1.16
CA TYR A 16 3.79 7.50 -0.05
C TYR A 16 4.68 8.75 -0.16
N GLU A 17 4.13 9.95 0.00
CA GLU A 17 4.91 11.20 -0.04
C GLU A 17 5.97 11.26 1.08
N THR A 18 5.67 10.71 2.26
CA THR A 18 6.65 10.62 3.35
C THR A 18 7.80 9.68 2.96
N TYR A 19 7.50 8.46 2.55
CA TYR A 19 8.49 7.44 2.18
C TYR A 19 9.31 7.84 0.96
N LYS A 20 8.71 8.53 0.00
CA LYS A 20 9.40 9.10 -1.18
C LYS A 20 10.53 10.07 -0.80
N ASN A 21 10.39 10.78 0.32
CA ASN A 21 11.36 11.76 0.80
C ASN A 21 12.37 11.17 1.80
N LEU A 22 12.29 9.88 2.10
CA LEU A 22 13.29 9.17 2.92
C LEU A 22 14.50 8.73 2.08
N GLU A 23 15.41 8.00 2.73
CA GLU A 23 16.56 7.40 2.06
C GLU A 23 16.11 6.46 0.94
N ARG A 24 16.76 6.58 -0.22
CA ARG A 24 16.46 5.79 -1.43
C ARG A 24 17.10 4.41 -1.35
N CYS A 25 16.54 3.54 -0.52
CA CYS A 25 17.02 2.19 -0.31
C CYS A 25 15.86 1.19 -0.27
N GLU A 26 16.20 -0.11 -0.34
CA GLU A 26 15.21 -1.19 -0.33
C GLU A 26 14.38 -1.16 0.96
N SER A 27 15.01 -0.92 2.11
CA SER A 27 14.37 -0.87 3.42
C SER A 27 13.21 0.13 3.47
N THR A 28 13.37 1.30 2.86
CA THR A 28 12.30 2.31 2.77
C THR A 28 11.09 1.79 1.98
N ILE A 29 11.34 1.07 0.88
CA ILE A 29 10.28 0.44 0.08
C ILE A 29 9.61 -0.67 0.90
N TYR A 30 10.39 -1.54 1.55
CA TYR A 30 9.87 -2.59 2.42
C TYR A 30 8.99 -2.05 3.53
N MET A 31 9.40 -0.96 4.19
CA MET A 31 8.60 -0.33 5.24
C MET A 31 7.27 0.22 4.72
N PHE A 32 7.25 0.82 3.53
CA PHE A 32 6.01 1.28 2.91
C PHE A 32 5.08 0.10 2.57
N VAL A 33 5.61 -0.98 2.02
CA VAL A 33 4.85 -2.20 1.71
C VAL A 33 4.33 -2.88 2.97
N ASP A 34 5.15 -2.98 4.03
CA ASP A 34 4.74 -3.51 5.33
C ASP A 34 3.56 -2.72 5.89
N LEU A 35 3.63 -1.39 5.82
CA LEU A 35 2.57 -0.52 6.31
C LEU A 35 1.24 -0.75 5.56
N ILE A 36 1.29 -0.94 4.24
CA ILE A 36 0.11 -1.28 3.44
C ILE A 36 -0.44 -2.66 3.86
N ASN A 37 0.41 -3.68 3.91
CA ASN A 37 0.00 -5.05 4.20
C ASN A 37 -0.53 -5.22 5.64
N ARG A 38 0.01 -4.46 6.61
CA ARG A 38 -0.41 -4.55 8.03
C ARG A 38 -1.63 -3.71 8.36
N LEU A 39 -1.83 -2.57 7.69
CA LEU A 39 -2.88 -1.63 8.06
C LEU A 39 -3.98 -1.52 7.01
N VAL A 40 -3.63 -1.46 5.73
CA VAL A 40 -4.58 -1.19 4.65
C VAL A 40 -5.28 -2.47 4.21
N GLU A 41 -4.54 -3.52 3.90
CA GLU A 41 -5.11 -4.78 3.40
C GLU A 41 -6.10 -5.41 4.40
N PRO A 42 -5.82 -5.49 5.72
CA PRO A 42 -6.77 -6.04 6.69
C PRO A 42 -8.01 -5.16 6.82
N TYR A 43 -7.85 -3.84 6.81
CA TYR A 43 -8.97 -2.91 6.94
C TYR A 43 -9.90 -2.96 5.72
N LEU A 44 -9.35 -2.94 4.51
CA LEU A 44 -10.14 -3.12 3.28
C LEU A 44 -10.81 -4.48 3.22
N THR A 45 -10.12 -5.53 3.66
CA THR A 45 -10.68 -6.89 3.73
C THR A 45 -11.88 -6.94 4.67
N GLU A 46 -11.79 -6.28 5.82
CA GLU A 46 -12.91 -6.21 6.77
C GLU A 46 -14.09 -5.44 6.17
N LEU A 47 -13.84 -4.25 5.58
CA LEU A 47 -14.89 -3.47 4.92
C LEU A 47 -15.59 -4.24 3.80
N TYR A 48 -14.84 -5.05 3.04
CA TYR A 48 -15.40 -5.91 2.02
C TYR A 48 -16.24 -7.04 2.63
N ARG A 49 -15.75 -7.70 3.69
CA ARG A 49 -16.47 -8.77 4.40
C ARG A 49 -17.77 -8.27 5.02
N THR A 50 -17.79 -7.07 5.58
CA THR A 50 -18.99 -6.44 6.13
C THR A 50 -19.90 -5.85 5.06
N LYS A 51 -19.55 -5.98 3.77
CA LYS A 51 -20.24 -5.41 2.61
C LYS A 51 -20.39 -3.89 2.69
N SER A 52 -19.49 -3.22 3.43
CA SER A 52 -19.41 -1.77 3.52
C SER A 52 -18.81 -1.15 2.25
N ILE A 53 -18.05 -1.93 1.48
CA ILE A 53 -17.54 -1.57 0.15
C ILE A 53 -17.82 -2.70 -0.84
N SER A 54 -17.87 -2.37 -2.12
CA SER A 54 -18.03 -3.38 -3.18
C SER A 54 -16.72 -4.14 -3.45
N SER A 55 -16.81 -5.24 -4.20
CA SER A 55 -15.60 -5.90 -4.71
C SER A 55 -14.80 -5.02 -5.65
N GLU A 56 -15.47 -4.14 -6.42
CA GLU A 56 -14.82 -3.19 -7.33
C GLU A 56 -14.00 -2.16 -6.54
N ASP A 57 -14.59 -1.55 -5.50
CA ASP A 57 -13.90 -0.61 -4.61
C ASP A 57 -12.68 -1.25 -3.95
N TYR A 58 -12.80 -2.50 -3.48
CA TYR A 58 -11.68 -3.25 -2.90
C TYR A 58 -10.55 -3.42 -3.92
N LEU A 59 -10.86 -3.88 -5.13
CA LEU A 59 -9.88 -4.09 -6.18
C LEU A 59 -9.22 -2.78 -6.63
N GLU A 60 -9.99 -1.71 -6.78
CA GLU A 60 -9.47 -0.38 -7.11
C GLU A 60 -8.49 0.13 -6.05
N MET A 61 -8.81 -0.03 -4.78
CA MET A 61 -7.94 0.39 -3.68
C MET A 61 -6.66 -0.44 -3.60
N MET A 62 -6.74 -1.74 -3.80
CA MET A 62 -5.57 -2.61 -3.85
C MET A 62 -4.68 -2.29 -5.05
N ALA A 63 -5.28 -2.03 -6.22
CA ALA A 63 -4.54 -1.61 -7.41
C ALA A 63 -3.86 -0.25 -7.20
N TYR A 64 -4.52 0.69 -6.53
CA TYR A 64 -3.93 1.98 -6.17
C TYR A 64 -2.71 1.84 -5.26
N CYS A 65 -2.78 0.96 -4.25
CA CYS A 65 -1.62 0.65 -3.39
C CYS A 65 -0.45 0.09 -4.20
N GLU A 66 -0.72 -0.87 -5.09
CA GLU A 66 0.30 -1.48 -5.94
C GLU A 66 0.94 -0.45 -6.87
N GLU A 67 0.15 0.43 -7.48
CA GLU A 67 0.65 1.52 -8.33
C GLU A 67 1.65 2.42 -7.57
N LEU A 68 1.34 2.78 -6.32
CA LEU A 68 2.23 3.59 -5.50
C LEU A 68 3.52 2.86 -5.14
N ILE A 69 3.46 1.56 -4.85
CA ILE A 69 4.64 0.73 -4.58
C ILE A 69 5.54 0.70 -5.81
N GLN A 70 4.98 0.42 -6.99
CA GLN A 70 5.72 0.40 -8.26
C GLN A 70 6.31 1.77 -8.61
N LYS A 71 5.56 2.85 -8.35
CA LYS A 71 6.05 4.21 -8.53
C LYS A 71 7.22 4.51 -7.60
N LEU A 72 7.16 4.11 -6.34
CA LEU A 72 8.24 4.29 -5.38
C LEU A 72 9.50 3.50 -5.81
N LYS A 73 9.34 2.22 -6.19
CA LYS A 73 10.43 1.40 -6.76
C LYS A 73 11.10 2.08 -7.95
N LYS A 74 10.29 2.58 -8.88
CA LYS A 74 10.78 3.28 -10.07
C LYS A 74 11.55 4.56 -9.71
N GLU A 75 11.02 5.37 -8.80
CA GLU A 75 11.67 6.61 -8.35
C GLU A 75 13.00 6.35 -7.64
N PHE A 76 13.15 5.18 -6.99
CA PHE A 76 14.36 4.79 -6.28
C PHE A 76 15.35 4.01 -7.16
N GLY A 77 14.96 3.63 -8.39
CA GLY A 77 15.79 2.82 -9.29
C GLY A 77 15.86 1.34 -8.89
N LEU A 78 14.87 0.86 -8.12
CA LEU A 78 14.83 -0.47 -7.51
C LEU A 78 13.69 -1.32 -8.10
N GLN A 79 13.53 -1.27 -9.42
CA GLN A 79 12.42 -1.89 -10.14
C GLN A 79 12.51 -3.43 -10.11
N ASP A 80 13.74 -3.96 -10.11
CA ASP A 80 14.01 -5.40 -10.15
C ASP A 80 13.89 -6.08 -8.77
N ILE A 81 13.59 -5.31 -7.71
CA ILE A 81 13.40 -5.89 -6.38
C ILE A 81 12.06 -6.63 -6.34
N GLU A 82 12.16 -7.95 -6.21
CA GLU A 82 11.08 -8.80 -5.72
C GLU A 82 10.92 -8.61 -4.22
N LEU A 83 9.88 -7.87 -3.83
CA LEU A 83 9.49 -7.75 -2.43
C LEU A 83 8.73 -9.03 -2.09
N ILE A 84 9.42 -10.03 -1.56
CA ILE A 84 8.80 -11.29 -1.15
C ILE A 84 7.86 -10.98 0.03
N ARG A 85 6.54 -11.06 -0.21
CA ARG A 85 5.46 -10.87 0.80
C ARG A 85 5.70 -11.68 2.08
N GLU A 86 6.37 -12.83 1.98
CA GLU A 86 6.64 -13.74 3.10
C GLU A 86 7.70 -13.24 4.09
N HIS A 87 8.60 -12.32 3.71
CA HIS A 87 9.60 -11.76 4.66
C HIS A 87 9.00 -10.77 5.67
N ILE A 88 7.74 -10.37 5.50
CA ILE A 88 7.04 -9.43 6.38
C ILE A 88 6.23 -10.14 7.49
N ILE A 89 5.94 -11.43 7.31
CA ILE A 89 5.12 -12.26 8.22
C ILE A 89 5.99 -13.13 9.16
N GLY A 90 7.33 -13.09 9.01
CA GLY A 90 8.24 -14.08 9.60
C GLY A 90 9.32 -13.59 10.56
N CYS A 91 9.19 -12.41 11.20
CA CYS A 91 10.07 -11.96 12.29
C CYS A 91 9.27 -11.35 13.45
#